data_AF-A0A9D5QIE5-F1
#
_entry.id   AF-A0A9D5QIE5-F1
#
_cell.length_a   1.000
_cell.length_b   1.000
_cell.length_c   1.000
_cell.angle_alpha   90.00
_cell.angle_beta   90.00
_cell.angle_gamma   90.00
#
_symmetry.space_group_name_H-M   'P 1'
#
loop_
_entity.id
_entity.type
_entity.pdbx_description
1 polymer ?
#
loop_
_entity_poly.entity_id
_entity_poly.type
_entity_poly.pdbx_seq_one_letter_code
_entity_poly.pdbx_strand_id
1 'polypeptide(L)'
;MSITKKDVQHIAKLARLSLTSQDQERFTQQLARIIEYIDQLQKLDTEHIEPLAQPLALTNVYRDDTVEPSGLEDAIIRNAPEHEDRFFKVKKVIE
;
A
#
# COMPACT_ATOMS: atom_id res chain seq x y z
N MET A 1 12.76 18.76 0.96
CA MET A 1 12.89 18.38 -0.49
C MET A 1 11.70 18.90 -1.29
N SER A 2 11.85 19.24 -2.58
CA SER A 2 10.72 19.70 -3.42
C SER A 2 10.12 18.56 -4.25
N ILE A 3 8.82 18.27 -4.07
CA ILE A 3 8.07 17.33 -4.91
C ILE A 3 7.52 18.02 -6.17
N THR A 4 7.58 17.33 -7.32
CA THR A 4 7.05 17.84 -8.59
C THR A 4 5.74 17.14 -8.98
N LYS A 5 4.99 17.74 -9.92
CA LYS A 5 3.79 17.12 -10.50
C LYS A 5 4.08 15.74 -11.13
N LYS A 6 5.28 15.55 -11.68
CA LYS A 6 5.73 14.27 -12.25
C LYS A 6 5.90 13.20 -11.16
N ASP A 7 6.39 13.58 -10.00
CA ASP A 7 6.53 12.68 -8.86
C ASP A 7 5.17 12.23 -8.33
N VAL A 8 4.20 13.17 -8.25
CA VAL A 8 2.81 12.84 -7.88
C VAL A 8 2.19 11.84 -8.87
N GLN A 9 2.39 12.05 -10.17
CA GLN A 9 1.93 11.10 -11.20
C GLN A 9 2.59 9.73 -11.06
N HIS A 10 3.89 9.71 -10.77
CA HIS A 10 4.63 8.47 -10.58
C HIS A 10 4.12 7.68 -9.36
N ILE A 11 3.95 8.35 -8.22
CA ILE A 11 3.43 7.75 -7.00
C ILE A 11 1.99 7.25 -7.20
N ALA A 12 1.14 8.03 -7.89
CA ALA A 12 -0.22 7.61 -8.20
C ALA A 12 -0.25 6.32 -9.04
N LYS A 13 0.66 6.18 -10.00
CA LYS A 13 0.79 4.94 -10.81
C LYS A 13 1.21 3.74 -9.94
N LEU A 14 2.14 3.93 -9.01
CA LEU A 14 2.57 2.89 -8.06
C LEU A 14 1.42 2.46 -7.15
N ALA A 15 0.63 3.43 -6.66
CA ALA A 15 -0.51 3.20 -5.78
C ALA A 15 -1.82 2.79 -6.51
N ARG A 16 -1.79 2.65 -7.85
CA ARG A 16 -2.97 2.36 -8.69
C ARG A 16 -4.12 3.38 -8.56
N LEU A 17 -3.77 4.65 -8.37
CA LEU A 17 -4.73 5.76 -8.28
C LEU A 17 -4.81 6.52 -9.61
N SER A 18 -6.03 6.75 -10.09
CA SER A 18 -6.29 7.65 -11.21
C SER A 18 -6.54 9.06 -10.68
N LEU A 19 -5.79 10.05 -11.15
CA LEU A 19 -5.87 11.43 -10.69
C LEU A 19 -6.22 12.38 -11.83
N THR A 20 -7.14 13.30 -11.57
CA THR A 20 -7.42 14.41 -12.49
C THR A 20 -6.28 15.42 -12.48
N SER A 21 -6.22 16.30 -13.49
CA SER A 21 -5.22 17.38 -13.53
C SER A 21 -5.33 18.32 -12.31
N GLN A 22 -6.56 18.57 -11.84
CA GLN A 22 -6.83 19.37 -10.66
C GLN A 22 -6.33 18.69 -9.38
N ASP A 23 -6.56 17.37 -9.25
CA ASP A 23 -6.05 16.60 -8.12
C ASP A 23 -4.52 16.60 -8.09
N GLN A 24 -3.87 16.46 -9.25
CA GLN A 24 -2.40 16.49 -9.32
C GLN A 24 -1.83 17.82 -8.82
N GLU A 25 -2.43 18.94 -9.20
CA GLU A 25 -1.99 20.27 -8.73
C GLU A 25 -2.19 20.44 -7.23
N ARG A 26 -3.38 20.08 -6.74
CA ARG A 26 -3.71 20.12 -5.31
C ARG A 26 -2.78 19.24 -4.50
N PHE A 27 -2.57 17.99 -4.92
CA PHE A 27 -1.74 17.01 -4.21
C PHE A 27 -0.26 17.36 -4.27
N THR A 28 0.22 17.99 -5.34
CA THR A 28 1.60 18.49 -5.38
C THR A 28 1.84 19.47 -4.23
N GLN A 29 0.93 20.43 -4.02
CA GLN A 29 1.07 21.42 -2.94
C GLN A 29 0.90 20.78 -1.55
N GLN A 30 -0.08 19.89 -1.39
CA GLN A 30 -0.33 19.23 -0.11
C GLN A 30 0.81 18.31 0.30
N LEU A 31 1.32 17.49 -0.62
CA LEU A 31 2.44 16.59 -0.37
C LEU A 31 3.74 17.37 -0.09
N ALA A 32 3.96 18.51 -0.77
CA ALA A 32 5.10 19.38 -0.46
C ALA A 32 5.08 19.83 1.00
N ARG A 33 3.93 20.27 1.51
CA ARG A 33 3.77 20.68 2.92
C ARG A 33 3.95 19.52 3.90
N ILE A 34 3.47 18.33 3.55
CA ILE A 34 3.63 17.13 4.39
C ILE A 34 5.12 16.74 4.47
N ILE A 35 5.83 16.75 3.35
CA ILE A 35 7.27 16.45 3.32
C ILE A 35 8.06 17.49 4.13
N GLU A 36 7.74 18.77 3.98
CA GLU A 36 8.37 19.85 4.77
C GLU A 36 8.13 19.68 6.27
N TYR A 37 6.95 19.19 6.67
CA TYR A 37 6.66 18.85 8.06
C TYR A 37 7.45 17.64 8.55
N ILE A 38 7.62 16.61 7.71
CA ILE A 38 8.43 15.42 8.03
C ILE A 38 9.93 15.75 8.10
N ASP A 39 10.41 16.70 7.29
CA ASP A 39 11.81 17.16 7.28
C ASP A 39 12.26 17.68 8.67
N GLN A 40 11.34 18.00 9.59
CA GLN A 40 11.67 18.32 10.99
C GLN A 40 12.41 17.18 11.71
N LEU A 41 12.18 15.92 11.32
CA LEU A 41 12.83 14.75 11.92
C LEU A 41 14.34 14.70 11.61
N GLN A 42 14.81 15.35 10.55
CA GLN A 42 16.24 15.41 10.19
C GLN A 42 17.09 16.17 11.22
N LYS A 43 16.47 16.90 12.15
CA LYS A 43 17.15 17.63 13.23
C LYS A 43 17.66 16.72 14.35
N LEU A 44 17.22 15.47 14.38
CA LEU A 44 17.57 14.50 15.41
C LEU A 44 18.70 13.60 14.88
N ASP A 45 19.72 13.38 15.70
CA ASP A 45 20.78 12.41 15.41
C ASP A 45 20.29 11.01 15.77
N THR A 46 20.29 10.11 14.78
CA THR A 46 19.90 8.70 14.92
C THR A 46 20.97 7.75 14.40
N GLU A 47 22.23 8.19 14.21
CA GLU A 47 23.30 7.37 13.58
C GLU A 47 23.58 6.06 14.32
N HIS A 48 23.28 5.99 15.62
CA HIS A 48 23.52 4.84 16.48
C HIS A 48 22.25 4.24 17.08
N ILE A 49 21.08 4.58 16.51
CA ILE A 49 19.79 4.09 16.97
C ILE A 49 19.24 3.09 15.95
N GLU A 50 19.04 1.85 16.39
CA GLU A 50 18.43 0.81 15.56
C GLU A 50 16.94 1.12 15.28
N PRO A 51 16.47 0.95 14.03
CA PRO A 51 15.06 1.14 13.69
C PRO A 51 14.13 0.15 14.41
N LEU A 52 13.00 0.64 14.92
CA LEU A 52 11.97 -0.21 15.52
C LEU A 52 11.01 -0.74 14.43
N ALA A 53 11.21 -1.96 13.96
CA ALA A 53 10.33 -2.60 12.97
C ALA A 53 9.07 -3.23 13.59
N GLN A 54 9.19 -3.82 14.77
CA GLN A 54 8.07 -4.44 15.49
C GLN A 54 8.19 -4.13 16.99
N PRO A 55 7.13 -3.63 17.65
CA PRO A 55 7.17 -3.32 19.08
C PRO A 55 7.17 -4.56 19.98
N LEU A 56 6.78 -5.71 19.44
CA LEU A 56 6.74 -6.99 20.16
C LEU A 56 7.96 -7.85 19.83
N ALA A 57 8.55 -8.45 20.86
CA ALA A 57 9.63 -9.42 20.74
C ALA A 57 9.09 -10.81 20.34
N LEU A 58 8.56 -10.93 19.12
CA LEU A 58 8.18 -12.23 18.56
C LEU A 58 9.42 -12.89 17.95
N THR A 59 9.56 -14.19 18.15
CA THR A 59 10.64 -15.00 17.56
C THR A 59 10.05 -16.31 17.10
N ASN A 60 10.37 -16.74 15.88
CA ASN A 60 10.07 -18.09 15.39
C ASN A 60 8.59 -18.51 15.57
N VAL A 61 7.66 -17.64 15.18
CA VAL A 61 6.22 -17.93 15.22
C VAL A 61 5.89 -18.88 14.07
N TYR A 62 5.79 -20.17 14.38
CA TYR A 62 5.43 -21.21 13.42
C TYR A 62 3.95 -21.58 13.51
N ARG A 63 3.44 -22.11 12.40
CA ARG A 63 2.17 -22.85 12.32
C ARG A 63 2.52 -24.30 12.03
N ASP A 64 1.85 -25.24 12.69
CA ASP A 64 1.99 -26.67 12.39
C ASP A 64 1.63 -26.97 10.94
N ASP A 65 2.32 -27.92 10.31
CA ASP A 65 2.01 -28.35 8.94
C ASP A 65 0.88 -29.37 8.91
N THR A 66 -0.32 -28.90 9.28
CA THR A 66 -1.55 -29.69 9.28
C THR A 66 -2.49 -29.19 8.20
N VAL A 67 -3.21 -30.14 7.57
CA VAL A 67 -4.26 -29.83 6.58
C VAL A 67 -5.53 -29.46 7.31
N GLU A 68 -6.07 -28.29 7.00
CA GLU A 68 -7.37 -27.83 7.49
C GLU A 68 -8.35 -27.72 6.32
N PRO A 69 -9.63 -28.13 6.48
CA PRO A 69 -10.62 -27.98 5.44
C PRO A 69 -10.92 -26.49 5.22
N SER A 70 -10.74 -26.01 3.99
CA SER A 70 -11.02 -24.61 3.67
C SER A 70 -12.51 -24.26 3.81
N GLY A 71 -13.42 -25.02 3.20
CA GLY A 71 -14.89 -24.92 3.41
C GLY A 71 -15.51 -23.54 3.23
N LEU A 72 -14.87 -22.67 2.45
CA LEU A 72 -15.18 -21.23 2.37
C LEU A 72 -15.56 -20.80 0.95
N GLU A 73 -15.76 -21.72 0.02
CA GLU A 73 -15.95 -21.42 -1.41
C GLU A 73 -17.09 -20.41 -1.63
N ASP A 74 -18.27 -20.67 -1.05
CA ASP A 74 -19.43 -19.79 -1.16
C ASP A 74 -19.19 -18.46 -0.41
N ALA A 75 -18.51 -18.52 0.74
CA ALA A 75 -18.20 -17.33 1.54
C ALA A 75 -17.17 -16.40 0.84
N ILE A 76 -16.24 -16.98 0.08
CA ILE A 76 -15.20 -16.27 -0.69
C ILE A 76 -15.83 -15.51 -1.85
N ILE A 77 -16.70 -16.15 -2.62
CA ILE A 77 -17.30 -15.55 -3.82
C ILE A 77 -18.43 -14.56 -3.47
N ARG A 78 -19.06 -14.70 -2.30
CA ARG A 78 -20.19 -13.83 -1.87
C ARG A 78 -19.91 -12.33 -1.99
N ASN A 79 -18.67 -11.88 -1.80
CA ASN A 79 -18.27 -10.47 -1.88
C ASN A 79 -17.53 -10.11 -3.18
N ALA A 80 -17.41 -11.04 -4.13
CA ALA A 80 -16.78 -10.78 -5.42
C ALA A 80 -17.60 -9.73 -6.19
N PRO A 81 -16.98 -8.63 -6.70
CA PRO A 81 -17.70 -7.65 -7.51
C PRO A 81 -18.30 -8.27 -8.78
N GLU A 82 -17.58 -9.19 -9.40
CA GLU A 82 -18.05 -10.04 -10.50
C GLU A 82 -17.43 -11.44 -10.35
N HIS A 83 -18.22 -12.48 -10.63
CA HIS A 83 -17.76 -13.86 -10.67
C HIS A 83 -18.42 -14.62 -11.82
N GLU A 84 -17.76 -15.68 -12.27
CA GLU A 84 -18.30 -16.65 -13.23
C GLU A 84 -18.08 -18.04 -12.63
N ASP A 85 -19.18 -18.73 -12.34
CA ASP A 85 -19.19 -19.92 -11.50
C ASP A 85 -18.41 -19.70 -10.19
N ARG A 86 -17.29 -20.42 -10.02
CA ARG A 86 -16.39 -20.38 -8.85
C ARG A 86 -15.17 -19.47 -9.04
N PHE A 87 -15.12 -18.66 -10.09
CA PHE A 87 -13.96 -17.83 -10.42
C PHE A 87 -14.26 -16.34 -10.29
N PHE A 88 -13.27 -15.57 -9.81
CA PHE A 88 -13.33 -14.12 -9.89
C PHE A 88 -13.22 -13.68 -11.35
N LYS A 89 -14.19 -12.91 -11.81
CA LYS A 89 -14.18 -12.40 -13.17
C LYS A 89 -13.46 -11.05 -13.20
N VAL A 90 -12.39 -10.98 -13.98
CA VAL A 90 -11.60 -9.76 -14.16
C VAL A 90 -11.35 -9.50 -15.64
N LYS A 91 -10.98 -8.27 -15.98
CA LYS A 91 -10.52 -7.96 -17.34
C LYS A 91 -9.26 -8.77 -17.63
N LYS A 92 -9.19 -9.33 -18.84
CA LYS A 92 -8.02 -10.07 -19.31
C LYS A 92 -6.76 -9.20 -19.18
N VAL A 93 -5.73 -9.73 -18.52
CA VAL A 93 -4.41 -9.10 -18.47
C VAL A 93 -3.74 -9.34 -19.82
N ILE A 94 -3.44 -8.26 -20.54
CA ILE A 94 -2.78 -8.26 -21.85
C ILE A 94 -1.58 -7.31 -21.72
N GLU A 95 -0.48 -7.62 -22.40
CA GLU A 95 0.72 -6.77 -22.51
C GLU A 95 0.53 -5.65 -23.55
#